data_AF-A0A5K1FY84-F1
#
_entry.id   AF-A0A5K1FY84-F1
#
_cell.length_a   1.000
_cell.length_b   1.000
_cell.length_c   1.000
_cell.angle_alpha   90.00
_cell.angle_beta   90.00
_cell.angle_gamma   90.00
#
_symmetry.space_group_name_H-M   'P 1'
#
loop_
_entity.id
_entity.type
_entity.pdbx_description
1 polymer ?
#
loop_
_entity_poly.entity_id
_entity_poly.type
_entity_poly.pdbx_seq_one_letter_code
_entity_poly.pdbx_strand_id
1 'polypeptide(L)' 'DALNKLKASLQDPNNVLQSWDATLVNPCTWFHVTCNNDNSVIRV' A
#
# COMPACT_ATOMS: atom_id res chain seq x y z
N ASP A 1 -8.63 -6.47 2.67
CA ASP A 1 -8.08 -5.44 1.79
C ASP A 1 -7.07 -6.03 0.80
N ALA A 2 -7.12 -5.62 -0.47
CA ALA A 2 -6.30 -6.21 -1.54
C ALA A 2 -4.80 -5.91 -1.36
N LEU A 3 -4.44 -4.70 -0.90
CA LEU A 3 -3.04 -4.36 -0.65
C LEU A 3 -2.47 -5.08 0.57
N ASN A 4 -3.28 -5.32 1.61
CA ASN A 4 -2.80 -6.05 2.79
C ASN A 4 -2.48 -7.53 2.44
N LYS A 5 -3.24 -8.13 1.51
CA LYS A 5 -2.92 -9.44 0.94
C LYS A 5 -1.63 -9.42 0.13
N LEU A 6 -1.42 -8.38 -0.70
CA LEU A 6 -0.19 -8.21 -1.45
C LEU A 6 1.03 -8.07 -0.52
N LYS A 7 0.93 -7.23 0.52
CA LYS A 7 1.96 -7.08 1.55
C LYS A 7 2.29 -8.41 2.23
N ALA A 8 1.27 -9.20 2.58
CA ALA A 8 1.47 -10.52 3.19
C ALA A 8 2.10 -11.55 2.23
N SER A 9 1.93 -11.37 0.91
CA SER A 9 2.55 -12.21 -0.12
C SER A 9 3.96 -11.76 -0.52
N LEU A 10 4.38 -10.54 -0.15
CA LEU A 10 5.71 -10.01 -0.43
C LEU A 10 6.62 -10.19 0.79
N GLN A 11 7.77 -10.81 0.57
CA GLN A 11 8.82 -10.82 1.58
C GLN A 11 9.55 -9.48 1.52
N ASP A 12 9.36 -8.65 2.54
CA ASP A 12 9.89 -7.28 2.63
C ASP A 12 11.09 -7.21 3.60
N PRO A 13 12.29 -7.67 3.21
CA PRO A 13 13.46 -7.71 4.08
C PRO A 13 14.03 -6.32 4.40
N ASN A 14 13.61 -5.29 3.66
CA ASN A 14 14.09 -3.91 3.80
C ASN A 14 13.04 -2.98 4.44
N ASN A 15 11.93 -3.52 4.94
CA ASN A 15 10.85 -2.75 5.58
C ASN A 15 10.29 -1.62 4.68
N VAL A 16 10.33 -1.78 3.36
CA VAL A 16 9.87 -0.76 2.39
C VAL A 16 8.35 -0.61 2.47
N LEU A 17 7.64 -1.67 2.80
CA LEU A 17 6.18 -1.70 2.96
C LEU A 17 5.75 -1.43 4.41
N GLN A 18 6.65 -0.98 5.29
CA GLN A 18 6.31 -0.70 6.68
C GLN A 18 5.25 0.40 6.80
N SER A 19 5.25 1.38 5.87
CA SER A 19 4.23 2.44 5.85
C SER A 19 2.86 1.98 5.36
N TRP A 20 2.74 0.74 4.86
CA TRP A 20 1.47 0.19 4.42
C TRP A 20 0.70 -0.30 5.63
N ASP A 21 -0.03 0.62 6.24
CA ASP A 21 -0.85 0.36 7.41
C ASP A 21 -2.32 0.23 7.01
N ALA A 22 -2.85 -0.99 7.09
CA ALA A 22 -4.22 -1.30 6.70
C ALA A 22 -5.29 -0.66 7.61
N THR A 23 -4.89 0.01 8.70
CA THR A 23 -5.78 0.82 9.54
C THR A 23 -5.95 2.24 9.01
N LEU A 24 -5.07 2.70 8.12
CA LEU A 24 -5.21 3.99 7.44
C LEU A 24 -6.29 3.87 6.36
N VAL A 25 -7.32 4.72 6.48
CA VAL A 25 -8.48 4.78 5.56
C VAL A 25 -8.06 5.03 4.11
N ASN A 26 -6.93 5.70 3.89
CA ASN A 26 -6.48 6.09 2.55
C ASN A 26 -5.13 5.45 2.20
N PRO A 27 -5.08 4.42 1.34
CA PRO A 27 -3.84 3.79 0.91
C PRO A 27 -2.95 4.71 0.05
N CYS A 28 -3.48 5.82 -0.46
CA CYS A 28 -2.72 6.82 -1.22
C CYS A 28 -1.67 7.58 -0.39
N THR A 29 -1.71 7.46 0.93
CA THR A 29 -0.71 8.07 1.82
C THR A 29 0.49 7.15 2.06
N TRP A 30 0.44 5.91 1.58
CA TRP A 30 1.51 4.94 1.77
C TRP A 30 2.66 5.21 0.79
N PHE A 31 3.89 4.91 1.23
CA PHE A 31 5.05 5.00 0.35
C PHE A 31 4.91 4.06 -0.85
N HIS A 32 5.36 4.57 -1.99
CA HIS A 32 5.34 3.88 -3.29
C HIS A 32 3.95 3.56 -3.84
N VAL A 33 2.87 3.95 -3.17
CA VAL A 33 1.52 3.85 -3.71
C VAL A 33 1.21 5.09 -4.54
N THR A 34 0.80 4.87 -5.79
CA THR A 34 0.28 5.92 -6.66
C THR A 34 -1.22 5.74 -6.83
N CYS A 35 -1.96 6.80 -6.56
CA CYS A 35 -3.40 6.85 -6.79
C CYS A 35 -3.76 7.75 -7.97
N ASN A 36 -4.94 7.49 -8.54
CA ASN A 36 -5.57 8.39 -9.49
C ASN A 36 -6.33 9.53 -8.78
N ASN A 37 -6.94 10.43 -9.57
CA ASN A 37 -7.77 11.54 -9.05
C ASN A 37 -9.06 11.07 -8.35
N ASP A 38 -9.41 9.78 -8.44
CA ASP A 38 -10.56 9.17 -7.77
C ASP A 38 -10.14 8.47 -6.45
N ASN A 39 -8.94 8.76 -5.93
CA ASN A 39 -8.36 8.13 -4.74
C ASN A 39 -8.25 6.60 -4.83
N SER A 40 -8.27 6.04 -6.04
CA SER A 40 -8.07 4.62 -6.29
C SER A 40 -6.61 4.33 -6.62
N VAL A 41 -6.07 3.27 -6.00
CA VAL A 41 -4.70 2.83 -6.23
C VAL A 41 -4.55 2.30 -7.66
N ILE A 42 -3.59 2.85 -8.40
CA ILE A 42 -3.29 2.45 -9.78
C ILE A 42 -1.89 1.86 -9.94
N ARG A 43 -0.99 2.07 -8.96
CA ARG A 43 0.37 1.54 -8.98
C ARG A 43 0.89 1.37 -7.56
N VAL A 44 1.68 0.33 -7.35
CA VAL A 44 2.41 0.04 -6.12
C VAL A 44 3.84 -0.38 -6.42
#